data_AF-A0A421H438-F1
#
_entry.id   AF-A0A421H438-F1
#
_cell.length_a   1.000
_cell.length_b   1.000
_cell.length_c   1.000
_cell.angle_alpha   90.00
_cell.angle_beta   90.00
_cell.angle_gamma   90.00
#
_symmetry.space_group_name_H-M   'P 1'
#
loop_
_entity.id
_entity.type
_entity.pdbx_description
1 polymer ?
#
loop_
_entity_poly.entity_id
_entity_poly.type
_entity_poly.pdbx_seq_one_letter_code
_entity_poly.pdbx_strand_id
1 'polypeptide(L)'
;MFLKFPRTFDATETLLPWRLAQCAVFAEFPAWLLTIIYTIGAAGIFLSHITLVNDFGGSKDSLWHKHVLLVTSSIALVCTLIFMATFVAFYQRQLLKLLFNSFDFAFYSFQITSANMCVCTFYNWNPSHCLMALSWSLLAHWAFTLDALTPVMRRMLKFRVGFAAAVVCLLLVDHITIMYRIFIVGDMELQDSVIFEGTVWSQHLVLDRFRTLTCPSQFEES
;
A
#
# COMPACT_ATOMS: atom_id res chain seq x y z
N MET A 1 -4.16 30.59 7.35
CA MET A 1 -2.77 31.09 7.34
C MET A 1 -2.11 30.59 6.07
N PHE A 2 -1.95 31.44 5.05
CA PHE A 2 -1.32 31.04 3.79
C PHE A 2 0.18 30.93 4.00
N LEU A 3 0.72 29.72 3.94
CA LEU A 3 2.16 29.48 3.97
C LEU A 3 2.79 30.12 2.74
N LYS A 4 3.66 31.11 2.97
CA LYS A 4 4.59 31.60 1.95
C LYS A 4 5.53 30.43 1.63
N PHE A 5 5.31 29.79 0.49
CA PHE A 5 6.26 28.80 -0.03
C PHE A 5 7.62 29.49 -0.22
N PRO A 6 8.69 29.05 0.46
CA PRO A 6 10.02 29.56 0.17
C PRO A 6 10.34 29.22 -1.28
N ARG A 7 10.57 30.25 -2.11
CA ARG A 7 10.92 30.10 -3.53
C ARG A 7 12.29 29.44 -3.75
N THR A 8 13.07 29.31 -2.69
CA THR A 8 14.44 28.81 -2.70
C THR A 8 14.50 27.47 -1.97
N PHE A 9 14.99 26.44 -2.65
CA PHE A 9 15.26 25.12 -2.06
C PHE A 9 16.40 25.26 -1.06
N ASP A 10 16.14 24.95 0.21
CA ASP A 10 17.15 24.95 1.27
C ASP A 10 17.59 23.51 1.55
N ALA A 11 18.82 23.17 1.14
CA ALA A 11 19.40 21.84 1.30
C ALA A 11 19.70 21.49 2.78
N THR A 12 19.65 22.48 3.69
CA THR A 12 19.85 22.27 5.13
C THR A 12 18.61 21.72 5.82
N GLU A 13 17.43 21.85 5.20
CA GLU A 13 16.14 21.44 5.74
C GLU A 13 15.63 20.09 5.17
N THR A 14 16.48 19.31 4.49
CA THR A 14 16.12 17.96 4.00
C THR A 14 16.21 16.91 5.11
N LEU A 15 15.46 15.81 4.97
CA LEU A 15 15.42 14.74 5.98
C LEU A 15 16.78 14.08 6.22
N LEU A 16 17.56 13.86 5.16
CA LEU A 16 18.98 13.59 5.28
C LEU A 16 19.77 14.75 4.67
N PRO A 17 20.68 15.40 5.42
CA PRO A 17 21.71 16.26 4.84
C PRO A 17 22.76 15.36 4.15
N TRP A 18 22.33 14.65 3.11
CA TRP A 18 23.20 13.76 2.37
C TRP A 18 24.14 14.62 1.51
N ARG A 19 25.46 14.35 1.53
CA ARG A 19 26.44 15.11 0.74
C ARG A 19 26.10 15.16 -0.76
N LEU A 20 25.39 14.16 -1.31
CA LEU A 20 24.90 14.22 -2.69
C LEU A 20 23.77 15.22 -2.88
N ALA A 21 22.94 15.54 -1.89
CA ALA A 21 21.93 16.60 -2.02
C ALA A 21 22.60 17.98 -2.14
N GLN A 22 23.70 18.21 -1.40
CA GLN A 22 24.53 19.40 -1.54
C GLN A 22 25.27 19.45 -2.89
N CYS A 23 25.80 18.31 -3.38
CA CYS A 23 26.38 18.24 -4.73
C CYS A 23 25.33 18.29 -5.85
N ALA A 24 24.11 17.81 -5.62
CA ALA A 24 23.05 17.75 -6.63
C ALA A 24 22.45 19.13 -6.89
N VAL A 25 22.48 20.05 -5.90
CA VAL A 25 22.21 21.49 -6.15
C VAL A 25 23.13 22.05 -7.26
N PHE A 26 24.30 21.44 -7.49
CA PHE A 26 25.27 21.84 -8.51
C PHE A 26 25.45 20.84 -9.68
N ALA A 27 24.95 19.61 -9.58
CA ALA A 27 25.14 18.56 -10.58
C ALA A 27 23.83 17.80 -10.85
N GLU A 28 23.41 17.68 -12.12
CA GLU A 28 22.31 16.81 -12.50
C GLU A 28 22.58 15.37 -12.03
N PHE A 29 21.55 14.71 -11.48
CA PHE A 29 21.67 13.31 -11.08
C PHE A 29 22.09 12.46 -12.29
N PRO A 30 23.08 11.56 -12.16
CA PRO A 30 23.51 10.74 -13.27
C PRO A 30 22.34 9.89 -13.78
N ALA A 31 22.10 9.95 -15.09
CA ALA A 31 20.95 9.28 -15.72
C ALA A 31 20.92 7.75 -15.47
N TRP A 32 22.09 7.12 -15.34
CA TRP A 32 22.19 5.69 -15.05
C TRP A 32 21.65 5.34 -13.65
N LEU A 33 21.95 6.16 -12.64
CA LEU A 33 21.48 5.95 -11.27
C LEU A 33 19.97 6.13 -11.19
N LEU A 34 19.47 7.17 -11.86
CA LEU A 34 18.03 7.41 -11.99
C LEU A 34 17.32 6.21 -12.65
N THR A 35 17.89 5.69 -13.74
CA THR A 35 17.35 4.51 -14.44
C THR A 35 17.31 3.30 -13.51
N ILE A 36 18.37 3.04 -12.74
CA ILE A 36 18.39 1.94 -11.77
C ILE A 36 17.26 2.11 -10.74
N ILE A 37 17.11 3.29 -10.14
CA ILE A 37 16.07 3.55 -9.14
C ILE A 37 14.67 3.31 -9.72
N TYR A 38 14.38 3.84 -10.92
CA TYR A 38 13.08 3.63 -11.56
C TYR A 38 12.85 2.17 -11.96
N THR A 39 13.89 1.44 -12.39
CA THR A 39 13.75 0.00 -12.69
C THR A 39 13.47 -0.82 -11.43
N ILE A 40 14.09 -0.49 -10.30
CA ILE A 40 13.81 -1.12 -9.00
C ILE A 40 12.37 -0.83 -8.56
N GLY A 41 11.92 0.42 -8.68
CA GLY A 41 10.54 0.80 -8.36
C GLY A 41 9.52 0.11 -9.24
N ALA A 42 9.76 0.08 -10.56
CA ALA A 42 8.90 -0.63 -11.51
C ALA A 42 8.85 -2.14 -11.20
N ALA A 43 10.01 -2.76 -10.94
CA ALA A 43 10.08 -4.17 -10.56
C ALA A 43 9.28 -4.45 -9.29
N GLY A 44 9.37 -3.61 -8.26
CA GLY A 44 8.57 -3.74 -7.04
C GLY A 44 7.07 -3.73 -7.31
N ILE A 45 6.59 -2.77 -8.11
CA ILE A 45 5.16 -2.64 -8.48
C ILE A 45 4.69 -3.86 -9.29
N PHE A 46 5.42 -4.23 -10.35
CA PHE A 46 5.04 -5.37 -11.17
C PHE A 46 5.05 -6.67 -10.38
N LEU A 47 6.03 -6.87 -9.51
CA LEU A 47 6.13 -8.09 -8.71
C LEU A 47 5.01 -8.17 -7.66
N SER A 48 4.62 -7.05 -7.04
CA SER A 48 3.43 -6.99 -6.18
C SER A 48 2.15 -7.32 -6.94
N HIS A 49 1.96 -6.77 -8.14
CA HIS A 49 0.78 -7.07 -8.97
C HIS A 49 0.74 -8.53 -9.44
N ILE A 50 1.87 -9.07 -9.91
CA ILE A 50 1.99 -10.48 -10.32
C ILE A 50 1.69 -11.43 -9.15
N THR A 51 2.13 -11.07 -7.95
CA THR A 51 1.85 -11.85 -6.73
C THR A 51 0.34 -11.94 -6.48
N LEU A 52 -0.39 -10.83 -6.61
CA LEU A 52 -1.85 -10.81 -6.52
C LEU A 52 -2.50 -11.67 -7.60
N VAL A 53 -2.11 -11.50 -8.88
CA VAL A 53 -2.70 -12.25 -10.00
C VAL A 53 -2.42 -13.76 -9.87
N ASN A 54 -1.23 -14.14 -9.41
CA ASN A 54 -0.88 -15.54 -9.19
C ASN A 54 -1.68 -16.17 -8.04
N ASP A 55 -1.97 -15.41 -6.98
CA ASP A 55 -2.86 -15.84 -5.90
C ASP A 55 -4.31 -16.05 -6.40
N PHE A 56 -4.73 -15.30 -7.42
CA PHE A 56 -6.05 -15.45 -8.06
C PHE A 56 -6.18 -16.71 -8.92
N GLY A 57 -5.13 -17.08 -9.66
CA GLY A 57 -5.20 -18.12 -10.68
C GLY A 57 -4.65 -19.50 -10.27
N GLY A 58 -3.93 -19.60 -9.14
CA GLY A 58 -3.18 -20.79 -8.77
C GLY A 58 -3.97 -21.84 -7.97
N SER A 59 -3.63 -23.12 -8.15
CA SER A 59 -4.00 -24.18 -7.21
C SER A 59 -3.25 -23.96 -5.88
N LYS A 60 -4.01 -23.60 -4.84
CA LYS A 60 -3.51 -23.13 -3.53
C LYS A 60 -2.86 -24.21 -2.66
N ASP A 61 -3.02 -25.47 -3.04
CA ASP A 61 -2.66 -26.62 -2.20
C ASP A 61 -1.17 -26.99 -2.31
N SER A 62 -0.44 -26.41 -3.27
CA SER A 62 0.98 -26.70 -3.46
C SER A 62 1.86 -25.89 -2.50
N LEU A 63 2.67 -26.60 -1.70
CA LEU A 63 3.68 -25.99 -0.81
C LEU A 63 4.66 -25.10 -1.59
N TRP A 64 5.01 -25.47 -2.83
CA TRP A 64 5.86 -24.66 -3.71
C TRP A 64 5.22 -23.31 -4.05
N HIS A 65 3.91 -23.27 -4.25
CA HIS A 65 3.20 -22.03 -4.55
C HIS A 65 3.29 -21.05 -3.38
N LYS A 66 3.12 -21.53 -2.15
CA LYS A 66 3.23 -20.70 -0.93
C LYS A 66 4.63 -20.12 -0.74
N HIS A 67 5.67 -20.91 -0.99
CA HIS A 67 7.07 -20.41 -0.92
C HIS A 67 7.37 -19.38 -2.01
N VAL A 68 6.91 -19.60 -3.24
CA VAL A 68 7.09 -18.64 -4.33
C VAL A 68 6.40 -17.32 -3.99
N LEU A 69 5.15 -17.35 -3.51
CA LEU A 69 4.40 -16.17 -3.12
C LEU A 69 5.10 -15.37 -2.01
N LEU A 70 5.62 -16.07 -1.00
CA LEU A 70 6.36 -15.44 0.09
C LEU A 70 7.65 -14.75 -0.41
N VAL A 71 8.42 -15.43 -1.25
CA VAL A 71 9.68 -14.90 -1.80
C VAL A 71 9.40 -13.71 -2.72
N THR A 72 8.41 -13.79 -3.60
CA THR A 72 8.03 -12.69 -4.49
C THR A 72 7.52 -11.48 -3.72
N SER A 73 6.66 -11.68 -2.71
CA SER A 73 6.20 -10.60 -1.82
C SER A 73 7.36 -9.94 -1.07
N SER A 74 8.31 -10.73 -0.58
CA SER A 74 9.48 -10.22 0.14
C SER A 74 10.39 -9.39 -0.75
N ILE A 75 10.69 -9.88 -1.96
CA ILE A 75 11.49 -9.14 -2.95
C ILE A 75 10.77 -7.85 -3.34
N ALA A 76 9.45 -7.91 -3.58
CA ALA A 76 8.66 -6.74 -3.92
C ALA A 76 8.72 -5.68 -2.82
N LEU A 77 8.56 -6.09 -1.55
CA LEU A 77 8.68 -5.19 -0.40
C LEU A 77 10.07 -4.54 -0.33
N VAL A 78 11.15 -5.31 -0.48
CA VAL A 78 12.53 -4.80 -0.43
C VAL A 78 12.78 -3.80 -1.56
N CYS A 79 12.35 -4.11 -2.79
CA CYS A 79 12.45 -3.18 -3.92
C CYS A 79 11.67 -1.88 -3.66
N THR A 80 10.43 -1.98 -3.18
CA THR A 80 9.60 -0.84 -2.80
C THR A 80 10.25 -0.01 -1.70
N LEU A 81 10.85 -0.64 -0.68
CA LEU A 81 11.55 0.04 0.41
C LEU A 81 12.77 0.81 -0.08
N ILE A 82 13.61 0.21 -0.93
CA ILE A 82 14.79 0.88 -1.51
C ILE A 82 14.36 2.09 -2.35
N PHE A 83 13.34 1.92 -3.19
CA PHE A 83 12.77 2.99 -3.98
C PHE A 83 12.25 4.11 -3.06
N MET A 84 11.45 3.77 -2.06
CA MET A 84 10.88 4.71 -1.10
C MET A 84 11.93 5.48 -0.30
N ALA A 85 12.91 4.78 0.26
CA ALA A 85 13.98 5.39 1.05
C ALA A 85 14.74 6.45 0.24
N THR A 86 14.92 6.20 -1.06
CA THR A 86 15.53 7.15 -1.98
C THR A 86 14.72 8.44 -2.07
N PHE A 87 13.40 8.37 -2.25
CA PHE A 87 12.53 9.56 -2.30
C PHE A 87 12.46 10.29 -0.97
N VAL A 88 12.35 9.55 0.14
CA VAL A 88 12.28 10.11 1.51
C VAL A 88 13.53 10.93 1.85
N ALA A 89 14.71 10.50 1.39
CA ALA A 89 15.95 11.25 1.58
C ALA A 89 15.91 12.66 0.98
N PHE A 90 15.10 12.87 -0.07
CA PHE A 90 14.95 14.15 -0.77
C PHE A 90 13.76 14.99 -0.31
N TYR A 91 12.96 14.51 0.65
CA TYR A 91 11.85 15.30 1.19
C TYR A 91 12.33 16.43 2.09
N GLN A 92 11.66 17.58 1.97
CA GLN A 92 11.90 18.73 2.83
C GLN A 92 11.16 18.53 4.16
N ARG A 93 11.88 18.58 5.28
CA ARG A 93 11.34 18.31 6.63
C ARG A 93 10.15 19.20 6.95
N GLN A 94 10.19 20.46 6.55
CA GLN A 94 9.14 21.42 6.84
C GLN A 94 7.84 21.13 6.09
N LEU A 95 7.92 20.77 4.79
CA LEU A 95 6.75 20.34 4.02
C LEU A 95 6.21 19.01 4.53
N LEU A 96 7.10 18.09 4.89
CA LEU A 96 6.70 16.78 5.41
C LEU A 96 5.99 16.92 6.76
N LYS A 97 6.51 17.74 7.68
CA LYS A 97 5.84 18.06 8.95
C LYS A 97 4.46 18.69 8.73
N LEU A 98 4.36 19.60 7.76
CA LEU A 98 3.07 20.20 7.40
C LEU A 98 2.08 19.15 6.87
N LEU A 99 2.55 18.26 6.00
CA LEU A 99 1.75 17.17 5.45
C LEU A 99 1.27 16.22 6.56
N PHE A 100 2.17 15.77 7.44
CA PHE A 100 1.80 14.90 8.56
C PHE A 100 0.90 15.58 9.59
N ASN A 101 0.96 16.90 9.71
CA ASN A 101 0.06 17.67 10.58
C ASN A 101 -1.28 17.99 9.90
N SER A 102 -1.46 17.64 8.63
CA SER A 102 -2.73 17.77 7.93
C SER A 102 -3.69 16.68 8.39
N PHE A 103 -4.90 17.08 8.75
CA PHE A 103 -5.97 16.15 9.11
C PHE A 103 -6.26 15.17 7.96
N ASP A 104 -6.30 15.66 6.71
CA ASP A 104 -6.59 14.82 5.54
C ASP A 104 -5.56 13.70 5.40
N PHE A 105 -4.28 14.02 5.55
CA PHE A 105 -3.21 13.03 5.48
C PHE A 105 -3.31 11.99 6.59
N ALA A 106 -3.52 12.45 7.84
CA ALA A 106 -3.67 11.54 8.98
C ALA A 106 -4.88 10.62 8.82
N PHE A 107 -6.00 11.16 8.34
CA PHE A 107 -7.22 10.41 8.09
C PHE A 107 -7.04 9.37 6.98
N TYR A 108 -6.43 9.73 5.84
CA TYR A 108 -6.13 8.76 4.78
C TYR A 108 -5.11 7.70 5.19
N SER A 109 -4.04 8.08 5.90
CA SER A 109 -3.06 7.13 6.43
C SER A 109 -3.69 6.15 7.41
N PHE A 110 -4.62 6.62 8.25
CA PHE A 110 -5.42 5.76 9.11
C PHE A 110 -6.29 4.81 8.30
N GLN A 111 -7.06 5.29 7.31
CA GLN A 111 -7.88 4.43 6.45
C GLN A 111 -7.08 3.33 5.78
N ILE A 112 -5.92 3.67 5.19
CA ILE A 112 -5.05 2.70 4.54
C ILE A 112 -4.53 1.68 5.55
N THR A 113 -4.06 2.14 6.72
CA THR A 113 -3.54 1.23 7.75
C THR A 113 -4.63 0.29 8.27
N SER A 114 -5.83 0.81 8.52
CA SER A 114 -6.99 0.01 8.93
C SER A 114 -7.40 -1.00 7.85
N ALA A 115 -7.42 -0.60 6.57
CA ALA A 115 -7.70 -1.51 5.47
C ALA A 115 -6.67 -2.63 5.38
N ASN A 116 -5.38 -2.30 5.51
CA ASN A 116 -4.31 -3.30 5.52
C ASN A 116 -4.40 -4.25 6.72
N MET A 117 -4.67 -3.73 7.92
CA MET A 117 -4.90 -4.57 9.09
C MET A 117 -6.07 -5.53 8.89
N CYS A 118 -7.17 -5.03 8.30
CA CYS A 118 -8.34 -5.83 7.98
C CYS A 118 -8.00 -6.96 6.99
N VAL A 119 -7.23 -6.67 5.93
CA VAL A 119 -6.71 -7.68 5.00
C VAL A 119 -5.84 -8.71 5.74
N CYS A 120 -4.90 -8.29 6.58
CA CYS A 120 -4.06 -9.20 7.37
C CYS A 120 -4.91 -10.09 8.30
N THR A 121 -5.91 -9.54 8.97
CA THR A 121 -6.84 -10.29 9.83
C THR A 121 -7.64 -11.30 9.02
N PHE A 122 -8.18 -10.89 7.87
CA PHE A 122 -8.95 -11.75 6.98
C PHE A 122 -8.16 -12.96 6.48
N TYR A 123 -6.87 -12.78 6.19
CA TYR A 123 -5.97 -13.86 5.78
C TYR A 123 -5.25 -14.54 6.97
N ASN A 124 -5.78 -14.43 8.19
CA ASN A 124 -5.22 -15.04 9.41
C ASN A 124 -3.71 -14.79 9.57
N TRP A 125 -3.29 -13.54 9.34
CA TRP A 125 -1.90 -13.10 9.43
C TRP A 125 -0.91 -13.85 8.53
N ASN A 126 -1.37 -14.43 7.41
CA ASN A 126 -0.51 -15.10 6.44
C ASN A 126 0.62 -14.14 5.99
N PRO A 127 1.90 -14.50 6.20
CA PRO A 127 3.01 -13.59 5.96
C PRO A 127 3.10 -13.13 4.50
N SER A 128 2.75 -13.97 3.53
CA SER A 128 2.81 -13.62 2.11
C SER A 128 1.83 -12.49 1.75
N HIS A 129 0.58 -12.59 2.22
CA HIS A 129 -0.47 -11.59 2.01
C HIS A 129 -0.23 -10.33 2.84
N CYS A 130 0.25 -10.48 4.08
CA CYS A 130 0.64 -9.35 4.92
C CYS A 130 1.78 -8.53 4.29
N LEU A 131 2.81 -9.20 3.76
CA LEU A 131 3.93 -8.51 3.09
C LEU A 131 3.49 -7.82 1.79
N MET A 132 2.58 -8.43 1.04
CA MET A 132 1.97 -7.81 -0.14
C MET A 132 1.20 -6.54 0.24
N ALA A 133 0.33 -6.63 1.27
CA ALA A 133 -0.42 -5.51 1.82
C ALA A 133 0.51 -4.38 2.32
N LEU A 134 1.61 -4.72 3.01
CA LEU A 134 2.61 -3.76 3.45
C LEU A 134 3.31 -3.05 2.27
N SER A 135 3.72 -3.79 1.22
CA SER A 135 4.30 -3.20 0.00
C SER A 135 3.33 -2.19 -0.62
N TRP A 136 2.05 -2.56 -0.66
CA TRP A 136 0.97 -1.71 -1.15
C TRP A 136 0.81 -0.42 -0.35
N SER A 137 0.77 -0.56 0.97
CA SER A 137 0.66 0.56 1.90
C SER A 137 1.83 1.52 1.72
N LEU A 138 3.06 1.01 1.56
CA LEU A 138 4.23 1.84 1.31
C LEU A 138 4.13 2.60 -0.01
N LEU A 139 3.66 1.98 -1.09
CA LEU A 139 3.44 2.65 -2.37
C LEU A 139 2.31 3.70 -2.31
N ALA A 140 1.28 3.50 -1.50
CA ALA A 140 0.24 4.49 -1.31
C ALA A 140 0.76 5.70 -0.50
N HIS A 141 1.50 5.44 0.58
CA HIS A 141 2.17 6.50 1.35
C HIS A 141 3.20 7.26 0.51
N TRP A 142 3.91 6.56 -0.39
CA TRP A 142 4.75 7.21 -1.39
C TRP A 142 3.96 8.24 -2.20
N ALA A 143 2.84 7.82 -2.81
CA ALA A 143 2.04 8.66 -3.67
C ALA A 143 1.55 9.92 -2.95
N PHE A 144 1.14 9.80 -1.69
CA PHE A 144 0.74 10.96 -0.88
C PHE A 144 1.91 11.86 -0.49
N THR A 145 3.05 11.27 -0.15
CA THR A 145 4.25 12.04 0.22
C THR A 145 4.91 12.73 -0.97
N LEU A 146 4.56 12.38 -2.21
CA LEU A 146 4.98 13.14 -3.39
C LEU A 146 4.55 14.60 -3.32
N ASP A 147 3.44 14.96 -2.67
CA ASP A 147 3.03 16.35 -2.50
C ASP A 147 3.99 17.16 -1.61
N ALA A 148 4.75 16.49 -0.74
CA ALA A 148 5.85 17.12 0.00
C ALA A 148 7.14 17.26 -0.83
N LEU A 149 7.18 16.73 -2.07
CA LEU A 149 8.33 16.85 -2.97
C LEU A 149 8.32 18.19 -3.69
N THR A 150 9.33 19.02 -3.44
CA THR A 150 9.46 20.35 -4.03
C THR A 150 9.57 20.29 -5.57
N PRO A 151 9.09 21.32 -6.29
CA PRO A 151 9.14 21.36 -7.75
C PRO A 151 10.58 21.30 -8.29
N VAL A 152 11.56 21.81 -7.53
CA VAL A 152 12.99 21.71 -7.84
C VAL A 152 13.42 20.25 -7.84
N MET A 153 13.09 19.51 -6.77
CA MET A 153 13.47 18.11 -6.66
C MET A 153 12.72 17.22 -7.65
N ARG A 154 11.45 17.51 -7.95
CA ARG A 154 10.70 16.84 -9.03
C ARG A 154 11.41 16.96 -10.39
N ARG A 155 11.94 18.15 -10.70
CA ARG A 155 12.69 18.40 -11.94
C ARG A 155 14.00 17.61 -11.96
N MET A 156 14.72 17.58 -10.84
CA MET A 156 15.98 16.84 -10.71
C MET A 156 15.80 15.33 -10.84
N LEU A 157 14.74 14.78 -10.25
CA LEU A 157 14.37 13.36 -10.37
C LEU A 157 13.69 13.03 -11.71
N LYS A 158 13.58 14.00 -12.63
CA LYS A 158 12.86 13.91 -13.91
C LYS A 158 11.47 13.29 -13.74
N PHE A 159 10.84 13.55 -12.60
CA PHE A 159 9.60 12.91 -12.19
C PHE A 159 8.42 13.47 -12.98
N ARG A 160 7.70 12.59 -13.67
CA ARG A 160 6.47 12.95 -14.39
C ARG A 160 5.25 12.61 -13.54
N VAL A 161 4.35 13.57 -13.36
CA VAL A 161 3.09 13.38 -12.59
C VAL A 161 2.26 12.21 -13.14
N GLY A 162 2.30 11.97 -14.45
CA GLY A 162 1.63 10.83 -15.08
C GLY A 162 2.09 9.47 -14.54
N PHE A 163 3.35 9.34 -14.09
CA PHE A 163 3.82 8.11 -13.45
C PHE A 163 3.16 7.90 -12.09
N ALA A 164 3.07 8.95 -11.26
CA ALA A 164 2.33 8.89 -9.99
C ALA A 164 0.88 8.44 -10.21
N ALA A 165 0.21 9.05 -11.21
CA ALA A 165 -1.16 8.73 -11.54
C ALA A 165 -1.31 7.25 -11.97
N ALA A 166 -0.41 6.74 -12.81
CA ALA A 166 -0.42 5.34 -13.22
C ALA A 166 -0.23 4.38 -12.03
N VAL A 167 0.69 4.69 -11.11
CA VAL A 167 0.87 3.91 -9.88
C VAL A 167 -0.41 3.95 -9.04
N VAL A 168 -1.02 5.11 -8.82
CA VAL A 168 -2.28 5.22 -8.07
C VAL A 168 -3.41 4.45 -8.75
N CYS A 169 -3.51 4.48 -10.07
CA CYS A 169 -4.52 3.70 -10.81
C CYS A 169 -4.33 2.19 -10.60
N LEU A 170 -3.09 1.69 -10.71
CA LEU A 170 -2.78 0.29 -10.36
C LEU A 170 -3.12 0.02 -8.89
N LEU A 171 -2.84 0.98 -8.00
CA LEU A 171 -3.14 0.87 -6.59
C LEU A 171 -4.66 0.73 -6.29
N LEU A 172 -5.49 1.31 -7.15
CA LEU A 172 -6.95 1.21 -7.06
C LEU A 172 -7.48 -0.09 -7.67
N VAL A 173 -6.94 -0.50 -8.81
CA VAL A 173 -7.35 -1.73 -9.52
C VAL A 173 -7.19 -2.96 -8.62
N ASP A 174 -6.06 -3.10 -7.95
CA ASP A 174 -5.80 -4.27 -7.11
C ASP A 174 -6.58 -4.19 -5.78
N HIS A 175 -6.89 -3.01 -5.24
CA HIS A 175 -7.84 -2.87 -4.13
C HIS A 175 -9.23 -3.37 -4.52
N ILE A 176 -9.72 -2.95 -5.70
CA ILE A 176 -11.01 -3.41 -6.24
C ILE A 176 -10.97 -4.93 -6.44
N THR A 177 -9.85 -5.44 -6.94
CA THR A 177 -9.63 -6.87 -7.18
C THR A 177 -9.69 -7.66 -5.86
N ILE A 178 -8.97 -7.23 -4.83
CA ILE A 178 -9.03 -7.83 -3.48
C ILE A 178 -10.46 -7.78 -2.93
N MET A 179 -11.13 -6.62 -3.01
CA MET A 179 -12.50 -6.46 -2.56
C MET A 179 -13.45 -7.43 -3.30
N TYR A 180 -13.36 -7.50 -4.62
CA TYR A 180 -14.13 -8.42 -5.44
C TYR A 180 -13.94 -9.88 -5.01
N ARG A 181 -12.70 -10.30 -4.73
CA ARG A 181 -12.40 -11.67 -4.27
C ARG A 181 -12.99 -11.96 -2.89
N ILE A 182 -12.85 -11.02 -1.97
CA ILE A 182 -13.34 -11.12 -0.60
C ILE A 182 -14.88 -11.20 -0.56
N PHE A 183 -15.58 -10.41 -1.39
CA PHE A 183 -17.06 -10.32 -1.35
C PHE A 183 -17.79 -11.26 -2.31
N ILE A 184 -17.26 -11.50 -3.52
CA ILE A 184 -17.98 -12.21 -4.58
C ILE A 184 -17.49 -13.64 -4.73
N VAL A 185 -16.17 -13.84 -4.81
CA VAL A 185 -15.61 -15.18 -5.06
C VAL A 185 -15.70 -16.06 -3.82
N GLY A 186 -15.53 -15.46 -2.63
CA GLY A 186 -15.43 -16.20 -1.38
C GLY A 186 -14.14 -17.00 -1.34
N ASP A 187 -13.14 -16.51 -0.61
CA ASP A 187 -11.92 -17.29 -0.40
C ASP A 187 -12.11 -18.29 0.74
N MET A 188 -11.77 -19.55 0.50
CA MET A 188 -11.80 -20.62 1.51
C MET A 188 -10.66 -20.49 2.54
N GLU A 189 -9.65 -19.66 2.27
CA GLU A 189 -8.60 -19.31 3.25
C GLU A 189 -8.98 -18.10 4.13
N LEU A 190 -10.12 -17.45 3.89
CA LEU A 190 -10.60 -16.38 4.77
C LEU A 190 -11.06 -16.97 6.10
N GLN A 191 -10.63 -16.38 7.19
CA GLN A 191 -11.19 -16.72 8.50
C GLN A 191 -12.67 -16.33 8.53
N ASP A 192 -13.55 -17.28 8.85
CA ASP A 192 -14.94 -17.03 9.25
C ASP A 192 -14.92 -16.16 10.49
N SER A 193 -14.86 -14.86 10.26
CA SER A 193 -14.79 -13.83 11.28
C SER A 193 -16.12 -13.12 11.26
N VAL A 194 -16.88 -13.31 12.35
CA VAL A 194 -18.13 -12.59 12.59
C VAL A 194 -17.81 -11.10 12.56
N ILE A 195 -18.24 -10.42 11.51
CA ILE A 195 -17.89 -9.02 11.25
C ILE A 195 -18.54 -8.10 12.29
N PHE A 196 -19.70 -8.51 12.82
CA PHE A 196 -20.42 -7.77 13.83
C PHE A 196 -21.29 -8.72 14.67
N GLU A 197 -20.98 -8.82 15.95
CA GLU A 197 -21.84 -9.47 16.94
C GLU A 197 -22.44 -8.38 17.84
N GLY A 198 -23.76 -8.19 17.77
CA GLY A 198 -24.45 -7.18 18.55
C GLY A 198 -25.82 -7.68 19.01
N THR A 199 -26.16 -7.43 20.27
CA THR A 199 -27.49 -7.71 20.82
C THR A 199 -28.36 -6.46 20.71
N VAL A 200 -29.31 -6.47 19.78
CA VAL A 200 -30.36 -5.44 19.69
C VAL A 200 -31.66 -6.05 20.21
N TRP A 201 -32.21 -5.49 21.28
CA TRP A 201 -33.49 -5.90 21.89
C TRP A 201 -33.66 -7.42 22.09
N SER A 202 -32.78 -8.04 22.89
CA SER A 202 -32.83 -9.47 23.25
C SER A 202 -32.70 -10.47 22.09
N GLN A 203 -32.38 -10.02 20.88
CA GLN A 203 -32.02 -10.87 19.76
C GLN A 203 -30.50 -10.78 19.51
N HIS A 204 -29.82 -11.93 19.51
CA HIS A 204 -28.43 -12.04 19.10
C HIS A 204 -28.35 -11.86 17.58
N LEU A 205 -27.89 -10.70 17.12
CA LEU A 205 -27.57 -10.50 15.71
C LEU A 205 -26.09 -10.82 15.52
N VAL A 206 -25.85 -12.03 15.03
CA VAL A 206 -24.56 -12.45 14.49
C VAL A 206 -24.60 -12.15 13.00
N LEU A 207 -23.98 -11.04 12.60
CA LEU A 207 -23.72 -10.75 11.19
C LEU A 207 -22.49 -11.57 10.78
N ASP A 208 -22.75 -12.84 10.51
CA ASP A 208 -21.82 -13.76 9.91
C ASP A 208 -21.91 -13.65 8.38
N ARG A 209 -20.78 -13.69 7.68
CA ARG A 209 -20.75 -13.37 6.24
C ARG A 209 -21.52 -14.38 5.37
N PHE A 210 -21.93 -15.54 5.88
CA PHE A 210 -22.60 -16.56 5.06
C PHE A 210 -23.62 -17.42 5.84
N ARG A 211 -24.74 -16.83 6.26
CA ARG A 211 -25.99 -17.61 6.43
C ARG A 211 -27.22 -16.78 6.14
N THR A 212 -27.42 -16.42 4.87
CA THR A 212 -28.78 -16.28 4.36
C THR A 212 -29.42 -17.68 4.33
N LEU A 213 -30.39 -17.86 5.22
CA LEU A 213 -31.45 -18.89 5.18
C LEU A 213 -31.03 -20.33 5.49
N THR A 214 -30.90 -20.64 6.78
CA THR A 214 -31.59 -21.83 7.30
C THR A 214 -32.52 -21.39 8.41
N CYS A 215 -33.80 -21.23 8.08
CA CYS A 215 -34.85 -21.22 9.09
C CYS A 215 -34.79 -22.55 9.87
N PRO A 216 -34.97 -22.54 11.20
CA PRO A 216 -35.30 -23.74 11.93
C PRO A 216 -36.81 -23.98 11.75
N SER A 217 -37.17 -24.91 10.89
CA SER A 217 -38.42 -25.68 11.02
C SER A 217 -37.96 -27.09 11.37
N GLN A 218 -38.00 -27.53 12.63
CA GLN A 218 -39.22 -28.02 13.27
C GLN A 218 -40.10 -28.79 12.26
N PHE A 219 -39.77 -30.06 12.12
CA PHE A 219 -40.61 -31.20 11.74
C PHE A 219 -39.99 -32.34 12.58
N GLU A 220 -40.52 -32.72 13.75
CA GLU A 220 -41.78 -33.44 14.01
C GLU A 220 -41.92 -34.71 13.15
N GLU A 221 -42.16 -35.85 13.83
CA GLU A 221 -42.27 -37.26 13.40
C GLU A 221 -40.92 -38.02 13.24
N SER A 222 -40.68 -39.17 13.88
CA SER A 222 -41.53 -40.12 14.63
C SER A 222 -40.83 -40.67 15.87
#